data_AF-A0AAD6M1Z7-F1
#
_entry.id   AF-A0AAD6M1Z7-F1
#
_cell.length_a   1.000
_cell.length_b   1.000
_cell.length_c   1.000
_cell.angle_alpha   90.00
_cell.angle_beta   90.00
_cell.angle_gamma   90.00
#
_symmetry.space_group_name_H-M   'P 1'
#
loop_
_entity.id
_entity.type
_entity.pdbx_description
1 polymer ?
#
loop_
_entity_poly.entity_id
_entity_poly.type
_entity_poly.pdbx_seq_one_letter_code
_entity_poly.pdbx_strand_id
1 'polypeptide(L)'
;MSSAPWYLNAEKPSLKHQRKWKSDPNYTKSWYDRGAKVSRPKNIERVHASSNCGAMTHDAKSCVERPRKVGAKWTNTHIAPDEKIETIELDYDGKRDRWNGYDPSSYAHVVERYEARDAARRKHMKEQQLKKLEEKNGNQNVEDGVSDVDNDEDDLRVDEAKVDESKQMDFAKVEKRLCEQQVVGAQELLGICVFARTQQNIF
;
A
#
# COMPACT_ATOMS: atom_id res chain seq x y z
N MET A 1 6.00 -42.84 -2.90
CA MET A 1 6.84 -43.93 -3.47
C MET A 1 8.28 -43.71 -3.03
N SER A 2 8.86 -44.63 -2.25
CA SER A 2 10.17 -44.47 -1.59
C SER A 2 11.37 -45.00 -2.40
N SER A 3 11.13 -45.89 -3.37
CA SER A 3 12.20 -46.36 -4.28
C SER A 3 12.58 -45.26 -5.26
N ALA A 4 13.88 -44.98 -5.37
CA ALA A 4 14.41 -44.03 -6.34
C ALA A 4 14.59 -44.73 -7.70
N PRO A 5 14.14 -44.13 -8.81
CA PRO A 5 14.37 -44.67 -10.14
C PRO A 5 15.86 -44.89 -10.45
N TRP A 6 16.17 -45.92 -11.24
CA TRP A 6 17.54 -46.34 -11.55
C TRP A 6 18.43 -45.23 -12.14
N TYR A 7 17.85 -44.29 -12.88
CA TYR A 7 18.58 -43.17 -13.51
C TYR A 7 19.04 -42.08 -12.52
N LEU A 8 18.61 -42.13 -11.26
CA LEU A 8 18.98 -41.16 -10.22
C LEU A 8 20.17 -41.62 -9.35
N ASN A 9 20.75 -42.80 -9.62
CA ASN A 9 21.94 -43.36 -8.96
C ASN A 9 21.95 -43.17 -7.42
N ALA A 10 20.79 -43.31 -6.78
CA ALA A 10 20.66 -43.13 -5.34
C ALA A 10 21.02 -44.45 -4.62
N GLU A 11 22.28 -44.59 -4.23
CA GLU A 11 22.78 -45.77 -3.49
C GLU A 11 22.16 -45.92 -2.09
N LYS A 12 21.62 -44.83 -1.53
CA LYS A 12 21.01 -44.78 -0.20
C LYS A 12 19.50 -44.54 -0.30
N PRO A 13 18.67 -45.20 0.54
CA PRO A 13 17.25 -44.90 0.63
C PRO A 13 17.05 -43.41 0.95
N SER A 14 16.61 -42.63 -0.03
CA SER A 14 16.40 -41.19 0.12
C SER A 14 15.19 -40.71 -0.68
N LEU A 15 14.54 -39.66 -0.18
CA LEU A 15 13.35 -39.07 -0.81
C LEU A 15 13.69 -37.82 -1.64
N LYS A 16 14.96 -37.68 -2.07
CA LYS A 16 15.43 -36.51 -2.83
C LYS A 16 14.76 -36.42 -4.20
N HIS A 17 14.45 -37.56 -4.82
CA HIS A 17 13.81 -37.64 -6.14
C HIS A 17 12.35 -37.18 -6.15
N GLN A 18 11.70 -37.19 -4.99
CA GLN A 18 10.35 -36.64 -4.84
C GLN A 18 10.34 -35.14 -4.61
N ARG A 19 11.48 -34.56 -4.19
CA ARG A 19 11.59 -33.11 -4.04
C ARG A 19 11.65 -32.47 -5.42
N LYS A 20 10.99 -31.33 -5.54
CA LYS A 20 11.01 -30.53 -6.76
C LYS A 20 12.46 -30.10 -7.05
N TRP A 21 12.98 -30.56 -8.18
CA TRP A 21 14.39 -30.36 -8.58
C TRP A 21 14.63 -28.98 -9.20
N LYS A 22 13.59 -28.35 -9.76
CA LYS A 22 13.60 -26.95 -10.18
C LYS A 22 12.97 -26.10 -9.09
N SER A 23 13.71 -25.13 -8.55
CA SER A 23 13.06 -24.05 -7.81
C SER A 23 12.08 -23.34 -8.75
N ASP A 24 10.95 -22.87 -8.22
CA ASP A 24 10.11 -21.98 -8.99
C ASP A 24 10.91 -20.76 -9.43
N PRO A 25 10.69 -20.24 -10.65
CA PRO A 25 11.23 -18.94 -11.03
C PRO A 25 10.90 -17.93 -9.92
N ASN A 26 11.86 -17.08 -9.57
CA ASN A 26 11.62 -16.06 -8.56
C ASN A 26 10.73 -14.97 -9.18
N TYR A 27 9.41 -15.20 -9.15
CA TYR A 27 8.45 -14.23 -9.65
C TYR A 27 8.44 -13.02 -8.74
N THR A 28 8.74 -11.87 -9.32
CA THR A 28 8.76 -10.61 -8.59
C THR A 28 7.33 -10.21 -8.23
N LYS A 29 7.10 -9.81 -6.98
CA LYS A 29 5.79 -9.25 -6.57
C LYS A 29 5.61 -7.78 -6.98
N SER A 30 6.67 -7.13 -7.48
CA SER A 30 6.61 -5.75 -7.94
C SER A 30 5.77 -5.60 -9.21
N TRP A 31 5.03 -4.51 -9.29
CA TRP A 31 4.31 -4.09 -10.50
C TRP A 31 5.03 -2.94 -11.19
N TYR A 32 4.69 -2.66 -12.45
CA TYR A 32 5.28 -1.58 -13.23
C TYR A 32 5.09 -0.21 -12.56
N ASP A 33 6.15 0.60 -12.55
CA ASP A 33 6.10 1.99 -12.08
C ASP A 33 5.31 2.89 -13.05
N ARG A 34 3.98 2.94 -12.88
CA ARG A 34 3.11 3.72 -13.76
C ARG A 34 3.41 5.22 -13.65
N GLY A 35 3.70 5.85 -14.79
CA GLY A 35 3.94 7.30 -14.85
C GLY A 35 5.32 7.73 -14.34
N ALA A 36 6.20 6.79 -13.96
CA ALA A 36 7.57 7.11 -13.63
C ALA A 36 8.31 7.60 -14.88
N LYS A 37 8.89 8.78 -14.74
CA LYS A 37 9.59 9.50 -15.79
C LYS A 37 11.07 9.58 -15.46
N VAL A 38 11.91 9.20 -16.41
CA VAL A 38 13.34 9.48 -16.39
C VAL A 38 13.52 10.99 -16.63
N SER A 39 14.64 11.54 -16.18
CA SER A 39 14.91 12.98 -16.19
C SER A 39 14.58 13.65 -17.54
N ARG A 40 14.05 14.88 -17.47
CA ARG A 40 13.66 15.62 -18.68
C ARG A 40 14.91 16.03 -19.47
N PRO A 41 14.98 15.70 -20.78
CA PRO A 41 16.09 16.16 -21.61
C PRO A 41 16.02 17.68 -21.81
N LYS A 42 17.19 18.30 -22.03
CA LYS A 42 17.28 19.74 -22.34
C LYS A 42 16.83 20.05 -23.77
N ASN A 43 17.19 19.20 -24.74
CA ASN A 43 16.94 19.37 -26.17
C ASN A 43 16.46 18.04 -26.81
N ILE A 44 15.85 18.11 -28.00
CA ILE A 44 15.30 16.94 -28.73
C ILE A 44 16.34 16.26 -29.61
N GLU A 45 17.57 16.78 -29.68
CA GLU A 45 18.68 16.24 -30.48
C GLU A 45 19.17 14.87 -29.98
N ARG A 46 18.29 13.89 -30.05
CA ARG A 46 18.47 12.49 -29.68
C ARG A 46 17.92 11.68 -30.83
N VAL A 47 18.79 10.84 -31.39
CA VAL A 47 18.48 10.03 -32.56
C VAL A 47 17.35 9.08 -32.16
N HIS A 48 16.21 9.10 -32.87
CA HIS A 48 14.97 8.35 -32.59
C HIS A 48 13.98 8.95 -31.60
N ALA A 49 14.11 10.22 -31.22
CA ALA A 49 13.06 10.88 -30.44
C ALA A 49 11.77 11.04 -31.28
N SER A 50 10.62 10.82 -30.64
CA SER A 50 9.31 11.08 -31.22
C SER A 50 9.23 12.50 -31.77
N SER A 51 8.84 12.63 -33.05
CA SER A 51 8.77 13.94 -33.70
C SER A 51 7.72 14.86 -33.08
N ASN A 52 6.73 14.29 -32.39
CA ASN A 52 5.64 15.04 -31.75
C ASN A 52 6.04 15.58 -30.37
N CYS A 53 6.43 14.71 -29.44
CA CYS A 53 6.66 15.07 -28.02
C CYS A 53 8.15 15.11 -27.61
N GLY A 54 9.05 14.50 -28.39
CA GLY A 54 10.49 14.44 -28.11
C GLY A 54 10.94 13.35 -27.12
N ALA A 55 10.05 12.47 -26.67
CA ALA A 55 10.41 11.29 -25.88
C ALA A 55 11.05 10.20 -26.75
N MET A 56 11.96 9.43 -26.18
CA MET A 56 12.68 8.33 -26.86
C MET A 56 11.99 6.97 -26.71
N THR A 57 10.96 6.85 -25.87
CA THR A 57 10.35 5.56 -25.52
C THR A 57 9.37 5.04 -26.57
N HIS A 58 8.93 5.90 -27.49
CA HIS A 58 7.90 5.57 -28.47
C HIS A 58 8.02 6.43 -29.74
N ASP A 59 7.37 5.97 -30.81
CA ASP A 59 7.28 6.69 -32.08
C ASP A 59 6.21 7.78 -32.08
N ALA A 60 6.24 8.67 -33.07
CA ALA A 60 5.22 9.73 -33.21
C ALA A 60 3.78 9.21 -33.34
N LYS A 61 3.60 7.98 -33.86
CA LYS A 61 2.27 7.36 -34.03
C LYS A 61 1.71 6.77 -32.73
N SER A 62 2.57 6.24 -31.87
CA SER A 62 2.20 5.70 -30.55
C SER A 62 2.30 6.76 -29.45
N CYS A 63 2.39 8.04 -29.84
CA CYS A 63 2.48 9.14 -28.91
C CYS A 63 1.17 9.35 -28.17
N VAL A 64 1.25 9.34 -26.83
CA VAL A 64 0.11 9.62 -25.94
C VAL A 64 -0.24 11.11 -25.93
N GLU A 65 0.74 11.97 -26.23
CA GLU A 65 0.52 13.40 -26.31
C GLU A 65 -0.25 13.80 -27.56
N ARG A 66 -1.08 14.85 -27.43
CA ARG A 66 -1.89 15.36 -28.53
C ARG A 66 -1.02 15.66 -29.76
N PRO A 67 -1.38 15.18 -30.97
CA PRO A 67 -0.63 15.50 -32.18
C PRO A 67 -0.54 17.01 -32.41
N ARG A 68 0.68 17.53 -32.52
CA ARG A 68 0.95 18.96 -32.74
C ARG A 68 1.05 19.27 -34.23
N LYS A 69 0.64 20.48 -34.64
CA LYS A 69 0.81 20.97 -36.02
C LYS A 69 2.29 21.15 -36.38
N VAL A 70 3.06 21.72 -35.45
CA VAL A 70 4.52 21.75 -35.52
C VAL A 70 5.01 20.88 -34.37
N GLY A 71 5.57 19.72 -34.70
CA GLY A 71 6.09 18.78 -33.73
C GLY A 71 7.31 19.32 -33.00
N ALA A 72 7.58 18.78 -31.81
CA ALA A 72 8.68 19.21 -30.99
C ALA A 72 10.03 19.10 -31.74
N LYS A 73 10.19 18.15 -32.67
CA LYS A 73 11.38 18.00 -33.55
C LYS A 73 11.88 19.32 -34.16
N TRP A 74 10.97 20.23 -34.51
CA TRP A 74 11.32 21.50 -35.16
C TRP A 74 11.33 22.69 -34.20
N THR A 75 10.55 22.65 -33.12
CA THR A 75 10.43 23.80 -32.20
C THR A 75 11.32 23.70 -30.98
N ASN A 76 11.83 22.53 -30.61
CA ASN A 76 12.56 22.28 -29.37
C ASN A 76 11.82 22.75 -28.09
N THR A 77 10.51 22.98 -28.17
CA THR A 77 9.69 23.45 -27.06
C THR A 77 8.81 22.35 -26.48
N HIS A 78 8.63 22.37 -25.15
CA HIS A 78 7.81 21.42 -24.40
C HIS A 78 8.15 19.95 -24.67
N ILE A 79 9.38 19.58 -24.33
CA ILE A 79 9.94 18.22 -24.47
C ILE A 79 9.39 17.34 -23.35
N ALA A 80 8.76 16.23 -23.72
CA ALA A 80 8.33 15.24 -22.75
C ALA A 80 9.54 14.51 -22.14
N PRO A 81 9.56 14.26 -20.83
CA PRO A 81 10.54 13.35 -20.22
C PRO A 81 10.31 11.92 -20.72
N ASP A 82 11.36 11.11 -20.73
CA ASP A 82 11.26 9.72 -21.13
C ASP A 82 10.57 8.89 -20.04
N GLU A 83 9.91 7.81 -20.43
CA GLU A 83 9.26 6.87 -19.51
C GLU A 83 10.26 5.80 -19.04
N LYS A 84 10.09 5.28 -17.83
CA LYS A 84 10.86 4.13 -17.33
C LYS A 84 10.33 2.84 -17.99
N ILE A 85 11.17 2.17 -18.77
CA ILE A 85 10.82 0.88 -19.39
C ILE A 85 11.32 -0.23 -18.48
N GLU A 86 10.41 -1.03 -17.95
CA GLU A 86 10.71 -2.20 -17.12
C GLU A 86 10.14 -3.46 -17.76
N THR A 87 10.82 -4.59 -17.59
CA THR A 87 10.34 -5.90 -18.02
C THR A 87 10.17 -6.76 -16.78
N ILE A 88 8.93 -7.12 -16.44
CA ILE A 88 8.60 -7.88 -15.23
C ILE A 88 8.06 -9.25 -15.65
N GLU A 89 8.69 -10.31 -15.17
CA GLU A 89 8.22 -11.69 -15.36
C GLU A 89 7.34 -12.12 -14.21
N LEU A 90 6.07 -12.40 -14.53
CA LEU A 90 5.05 -12.78 -13.55
C LEU A 90 4.45 -14.14 -13.87
N ASP A 91 3.95 -14.78 -12.83
CA ASP A 91 3.15 -16.00 -12.88
C ASP A 91 1.85 -15.83 -13.68
N TYR A 92 1.19 -16.96 -13.99
CA TYR A 92 -0.13 -16.95 -14.63
C TYR A 92 -1.16 -16.14 -13.84
N ASP A 93 -1.18 -16.34 -12.52
CA ASP A 93 -2.07 -15.63 -11.59
C ASP A 93 -1.61 -14.18 -11.42
N GLY A 94 -0.30 -13.97 -11.22
CA GLY A 94 0.28 -12.63 -11.10
C GLY A 94 0.02 -11.73 -12.30
N LYS A 95 -0.12 -12.25 -13.54
CA LYS A 95 -0.51 -11.44 -14.71
C LYS A 95 -1.99 -11.02 -14.71
N ARG A 96 -2.86 -11.75 -14.01
CA ARG A 96 -4.32 -11.57 -14.01
C ARG A 96 -4.87 -11.00 -12.71
N ASP A 97 -4.04 -10.87 -11.69
CA ASP A 97 -4.45 -10.27 -10.44
C ASP A 97 -4.96 -8.84 -10.68
N ARG A 98 -6.24 -8.66 -10.34
CA ARG A 98 -6.98 -7.42 -10.51
C ARG A 98 -6.42 -6.29 -9.65
N TRP A 99 -5.73 -6.63 -8.56
CA TRP A 99 -5.20 -5.69 -7.59
C TRP A 99 -3.73 -5.31 -7.83
N ASN A 100 -3.21 -5.62 -9.02
CA ASN A 100 -1.85 -5.26 -9.39
C ASN A 100 -1.61 -3.74 -9.42
N GLY A 101 -0.60 -3.31 -8.65
CA GLY A 101 -0.26 -1.90 -8.47
C GLY A 101 -1.20 -1.15 -7.53
N TYR A 102 -1.98 -1.85 -6.71
CA TYR A 102 -2.78 -1.23 -5.65
C TYR A 102 -1.89 -0.62 -4.56
N ASP A 103 -2.07 0.68 -4.30
CA ASP A 103 -1.41 1.35 -3.18
C ASP A 103 -2.19 1.09 -1.88
N PRO A 104 -1.60 0.42 -0.88
CA PRO A 104 -2.26 0.16 0.40
C PRO A 104 -2.64 1.45 1.14
N SER A 105 -1.94 2.57 0.89
CA SER A 105 -2.26 3.86 1.52
C SER A 105 -3.61 4.41 1.06
N SER A 106 -4.01 4.12 -0.18
CA SER A 106 -5.28 4.57 -0.76
C SER A 106 -6.53 4.01 -0.05
N TYR A 107 -6.38 2.91 0.69
CA TYR A 107 -7.46 2.34 1.50
C TYR A 107 -7.92 3.27 2.63
N ALA A 108 -7.07 4.22 3.05
CA ALA A 108 -7.43 5.23 4.06
C ALA A 108 -8.69 6.02 3.67
N HIS A 109 -8.89 6.33 2.38
CA HIS A 109 -10.10 7.01 1.90
C HIS A 109 -11.37 6.18 2.04
N VAL A 110 -11.24 4.85 2.03
CA VAL A 110 -12.38 3.95 2.30
C VAL A 110 -12.75 4.08 3.77
N VAL A 111 -11.76 3.96 4.65
CA VAL A 111 -11.94 4.09 6.11
C VAL A 111 -12.57 5.44 6.46
N GLU A 112 -12.03 6.53 5.94
CA GLU A 112 -12.54 7.89 6.15
C GLU A 112 -14.01 8.03 5.74
N ARG A 113 -14.42 7.45 4.62
CA ARG A 113 -15.83 7.46 4.18
C ARG A 113 -16.76 6.73 5.15
N TYR A 114 -16.31 5.61 5.71
CA TYR A 114 -17.08 4.87 6.71
C TYR A 114 -17.15 5.62 8.04
N GLU A 115 -16.03 6.17 8.50
CA GLU A 115 -15.98 6.99 9.71
C GLU A 115 -16.90 8.22 9.62
N ALA A 116 -16.92 8.89 8.46
CA ALA A 116 -17.83 10.00 8.20
C ALA A 116 -19.30 9.58 8.23
N ARG A 117 -19.63 8.42 7.64
CA ARG A 117 -20.98 7.84 7.68
C ARG A 117 -21.41 7.52 9.10
N ASP A 118 -20.55 6.91 9.90
CA ASP A 118 -20.85 6.54 11.28
C ASP A 118 -20.92 7.75 12.20
N ALA A 119 -20.10 8.78 11.95
CA ALA A 119 -20.23 10.07 12.62
C ALA A 119 -21.59 10.74 12.32
N ALA A 120 -22.05 10.72 11.07
CA ALA A 120 -23.36 11.25 10.69
C ALA A 120 -24.51 10.45 11.36
N ARG A 121 -24.44 9.12 11.35
CA ARG A 121 -25.41 8.26 12.04
C ARG A 121 -25.46 8.57 13.54
N ARG A 122 -24.30 8.70 14.20
CA ARG A 122 -24.22 9.05 15.63
C ARG A 122 -24.79 10.44 15.93
N LYS A 123 -24.56 11.43 15.07
CA LYS A 123 -25.15 12.78 15.21
C LYS A 123 -26.67 12.74 15.11
N HIS A 124 -27.20 12.07 14.09
CA HIS A 124 -28.64 11.91 13.90
C HIS A 124 -29.31 11.23 15.10
N MET A 125 -28.74 10.14 15.63
CA MET A 125 -29.29 9.48 16.82
C MET A 125 -29.28 10.39 18.06
N LYS A 126 -28.22 11.18 18.26
CA LYS A 126 -28.14 12.15 19.36
C LYS A 126 -29.15 13.27 19.21
N GLU A 127 -29.33 13.80 18.00
CA GLU A 127 -30.34 14.82 17.70
C GLU A 127 -31.77 14.32 17.94
N GLN A 128 -32.07 13.07 17.55
CA GLN A 128 -33.36 12.44 17.84
C GLN A 128 -33.61 12.26 19.34
N GLN A 129 -32.59 11.85 20.11
CA GLN A 129 -32.68 11.74 21.56
C GLN A 129 -32.92 13.10 22.22
N LEU A 130 -32.22 14.14 21.77
CA LEU A 130 -32.37 15.50 22.28
C LEU A 130 -33.78 16.03 22.00
N LYS A 131 -34.29 15.84 20.77
CA LYS A 131 -35.65 16.21 20.38
C LYS A 131 -36.72 15.53 21.25
N LYS A 132 -36.58 14.22 21.51
CA LYS A 132 -37.49 13.49 22.41
C LYS A 132 -37.46 14.02 23.85
N LEU A 133 -36.30 14.46 24.34
CA LEU A 133 -36.18 15.07 25.68
C LEU A 133 -36.80 16.47 25.73
N GLU A 134 -36.63 17.28 24.69
CA GLU A 134 -37.25 18.60 24.56
C GLU A 134 -38.79 18.50 24.52
N GLU A 135 -39.33 17.56 23.74
CA GLU A 135 -40.78 17.29 23.68
C GLU A 135 -41.35 16.86 25.05
N LYS A 136 -40.63 16.04 25.83
CA LYS A 136 -41.04 15.64 27.18
C LYS A 136 -41.00 16.79 28.19
N ASN A 137 -39.98 17.64 28.13
CA ASN A 137 -39.86 18.81 29.03
C ASN A 137 -40.89 19.90 28.70
N GLY A 138 -41.30 20.04 27.43
CA GLY A 138 -42.36 20.97 27.02
C GLY A 138 -43.76 20.58 27.54
N ASN A 139 -44.02 19.27 27.70
CA ASN A 139 -45.31 18.76 28.19
C ASN A 139 -45.45 18.75 29.73
N GLN A 140 -44.36 18.92 30.49
CA GLN A 140 -44.38 18.87 31.96
C GLN A 140 -44.81 20.18 32.66
N ASN A 141 -45.21 21.22 31.91
CA ASN A 141 -45.72 22.48 32.48
C ASN A 141 -47.26 22.56 32.55
N VAL A 142 -47.98 21.47 32.24
CA VAL A 142 -49.44 21.41 32.32
C VAL A 142 -49.82 20.10 33.04
N GLU A 143 -50.16 20.27 34.33
CA GLU A 143 -51.00 19.42 35.20
C GLU A 143 -50.38 18.18 35.91
N ASP A 144 -50.38 18.29 37.24
CA ASP A 144 -50.15 17.25 38.25
C ASP A 144 -51.36 16.29 38.35
N GLY A 145 -51.13 14.96 38.30
CA GLY A 145 -52.14 13.98 38.72
C GLY A 145 -52.18 12.60 38.04
N VAL A 146 -51.43 11.64 38.60
CA VAL A 146 -51.79 10.21 38.83
C VAL A 146 -51.76 9.15 37.70
N SER A 147 -51.03 8.08 38.08
CA SER A 147 -51.12 6.64 37.77
C SER A 147 -50.76 6.05 36.40
N ASP A 148 -49.78 5.14 36.52
CA ASP A 148 -49.84 3.71 36.16
C ASP A 148 -49.02 3.22 34.98
N VAL A 149 -48.55 2.01 35.23
CA VAL A 149 -47.55 1.22 34.54
C VAL A 149 -48.09 0.73 33.18
N ASP A 150 -47.16 0.40 32.30
CA ASP A 150 -47.28 -0.46 31.12
C ASP A 150 -47.36 0.20 29.73
N ASN A 151 -46.34 -0.18 28.96
CA ASN A 151 -46.28 -0.42 27.52
C ASN A 151 -45.45 0.58 26.71
N ASP A 152 -44.16 0.25 26.56
CA ASP A 152 -43.46 0.24 25.27
C ASP A 152 -42.15 -0.58 25.43
N GLU A 153 -42.29 -1.82 25.90
CA GLU A 153 -41.39 -2.90 25.44
C GLU A 153 -41.90 -3.34 24.06
N ASP A 154 -41.50 -2.68 22.98
CA ASP A 154 -41.35 -3.25 21.61
C ASP A 154 -41.15 -2.15 20.55
N ASP A 155 -39.89 -1.76 20.28
CA ASP A 155 -39.33 -1.67 18.90
C ASP A 155 -37.80 -1.43 18.90
N LEU A 156 -37.06 -2.09 19.80
CA LEU A 156 -35.61 -2.34 19.59
C LEU A 156 -35.31 -3.83 19.69
N ARG A 157 -36.26 -4.63 19.23
CA ARG A 157 -36.04 -6.03 18.89
C ARG A 157 -35.34 -6.11 17.52
N VAL A 158 -34.06 -5.76 17.51
CA VAL A 158 -33.14 -6.31 16.51
C VAL A 158 -32.64 -7.60 17.13
N ASP A 159 -33.27 -8.69 16.71
CA ASP A 159 -32.96 -10.05 17.13
C ASP A 159 -31.45 -10.35 17.01
N GLU A 160 -30.90 -10.84 18.13
CA GLU A 160 -29.94 -11.94 18.24
C GLU A 160 -28.93 -12.12 17.09
N ALA A 161 -27.78 -11.46 17.23
CA ALA A 161 -26.51 -12.13 16.95
C ALA A 161 -25.60 -11.93 18.17
N LYS A 162 -25.80 -12.76 19.19
CA LYS A 162 -24.76 -13.06 20.17
C LYS A 162 -23.59 -13.72 19.41
N VAL A 163 -22.64 -12.92 18.94
CA VAL A 163 -21.27 -13.39 18.74
C VAL A 163 -20.56 -13.12 20.06
N ASP A 164 -20.28 -14.20 20.76
CA ASP A 164 -19.58 -14.23 22.03
C ASP A 164 -18.12 -13.80 21.83
N GLU A 165 -17.83 -12.50 21.94
CA GLU A 165 -16.48 -11.92 21.91
C GLU A 165 -15.93 -11.65 23.33
N SER A 166 -16.33 -12.47 24.31
CA SER A 166 -15.69 -12.52 25.63
C SER A 166 -14.25 -13.09 25.60
N LYS A 167 -13.64 -13.19 24.42
CA LYS A 167 -12.23 -13.54 24.17
C LYS A 167 -11.51 -12.49 23.31
N GLN A 168 -11.80 -11.20 23.48
CA GLN A 168 -10.87 -10.17 23.03
C GLN A 168 -9.89 -9.86 24.17
N MET A 169 -8.76 -10.56 24.13
CA MET A 169 -7.61 -10.29 24.98
C MET A 169 -7.23 -8.81 24.91
N ASP A 170 -7.00 -8.24 26.09
CA ASP A 170 -6.29 -7.00 26.40
C ASP A 170 -5.51 -6.39 25.22
N PHE A 171 -6.15 -5.50 24.47
CA PHE A 171 -5.44 -4.51 23.67
C PHE A 171 -4.89 -3.44 24.60
N ALA A 172 -3.80 -3.79 25.27
CA ALA A 172 -2.96 -2.84 25.97
C ALA A 172 -2.55 -1.73 24.99
N LYS A 173 -2.99 -0.52 25.33
CA LYS A 173 -2.59 0.79 24.81
C LYS A 173 -1.20 0.76 24.15
N VAL A 174 -1.16 0.77 22.82
CA VAL A 174 0.09 1.00 22.09
C VAL A 174 0.39 2.50 22.15
N GLU A 175 1.22 2.89 23.12
CA GLU A 175 1.90 4.18 23.07
C GLU A 175 2.80 4.21 21.82
N LYS A 176 2.60 5.22 20.99
CA LYS A 176 3.45 5.51 19.84
C LYS A 176 4.87 5.78 20.34
N ARG A 177 5.72 4.75 20.36
CA ARG A 177 7.16 4.95 20.39
C ARG A 177 7.56 5.46 19.02
N LEU A 178 7.83 6.75 18.94
CA LEU A 178 8.60 7.32 17.84
C LEU A 178 9.94 6.58 17.82
N CYS A 179 10.13 5.72 16.82
CA CYS A 179 11.45 5.18 16.52
C CYS A 179 12.26 6.35 15.95
N GLU A 180 13.08 6.98 16.79
CA GLU A 180 14.21 7.75 16.28
C GLU A 180 15.03 6.80 15.43
N GLN A 181 14.94 6.98 14.11
CA GLN A 181 15.91 6.43 13.19
C GLN A 181 17.25 7.03 13.58
N GLN A 182 17.98 6.27 14.39
CA GLN A 182 19.39 6.48 14.61
C GLN A 182 20.05 6.29 13.25
N VAL A 183 20.34 7.41 12.60
CA VAL A 183 21.21 7.50 11.45
C VAL A 183 22.50 6.82 11.88
N VAL A 184 22.72 5.59 11.40
CA VAL A 184 24.03 4.93 11.44
C VAL A 184 24.94 5.73 10.52
N GLY A 185 25.43 6.84 11.05
CA GLY A 185 26.45 7.66 10.48
C GLY A 185 27.77 6.90 10.51
N ALA A 186 28.25 6.54 9.33
CA ALA A 186 29.65 6.57 8.93
C ALA A 186 30.69 6.49 10.06
N GLN A 187 31.00 5.28 10.53
CA GLN A 187 32.25 4.97 11.23
C GLN A 187 32.79 3.61 10.80
N GLU A 188 33.07 3.46 9.51
CA GLU A 188 33.94 2.40 9.01
C GLU A 188 34.91 2.97 7.96
N LEU A 189 35.70 3.99 8.32
CA LEU A 189 36.90 4.39 7.55
C LEU A 189 37.97 5.07 8.41
N LEU A 190 38.21 4.60 9.65
CA LEU A 190 39.41 4.97 10.42
C LEU A 190 39.98 3.77 11.20
N GLY A 191 40.10 2.64 10.49
CA GLY A 191 40.66 1.39 11.02
C GLY A 191 41.92 0.91 10.31
N ILE A 192 42.64 1.78 9.60
CA ILE A 192 43.95 1.47 8.98
C ILE A 192 44.82 2.73 9.02
N CYS A 193 45.39 3.07 10.19
CA CYS A 193 46.56 3.96 10.26
C CYS A 193 47.30 4.00 11.61
N VAL A 194 47.04 3.07 12.54
CA VAL A 194 47.79 2.99 13.81
C VAL A 194 48.57 1.68 13.87
N PHE A 195 49.56 1.51 12.99
CA PHE A 195 50.61 0.50 13.18
C PHE A 195 51.88 0.84 12.38
N ALA A 196 52.38 2.07 12.47
CA ALA A 196 53.72 2.42 11.97
C ALA A 196 54.22 3.76 12.52
N ARG A 197 54.38 3.92 13.84
CA ARG A 197 55.22 5.01 14.38
C ARG A 197 55.61 4.89 15.85
N THR A 198 56.23 3.78 16.25
CA THR A 198 57.03 3.75 17.47
C THR A 198 58.16 2.73 17.32
N GLN A 199 59.22 3.11 16.62
CA GLN A 199 60.59 2.63 16.84
C GLN A 199 61.53 3.47 15.96
N GLN A 200 61.97 4.60 16.51
CA GLN A 200 63.20 5.29 16.15
C GLN A 200 63.40 6.44 17.15
N ASN A 201 64.03 6.09 18.28
CA ASN A 201 64.90 6.90 19.12
C ASN A 201 64.78 6.38 20.55
N ILE A 202 65.79 5.62 20.98
CA ILE A 202 66.52 5.73 22.25
C ILE A 202 67.42 4.47 22.32
N PHE A 203 68.73 4.72 22.18
CA PHE A 203 69.89 3.82 22.20
C PHE A 203 70.11 2.83 21.05
#